data_AF-A0A067XRD1-F1
#
_entry.id   AF-A0A067XRD1-F1
#
_cell.length_a   1.000
_cell.length_b   1.000
_cell.length_c   1.000
_cell.angle_alpha   90.00
_cell.angle_beta   90.00
_cell.angle_gamma   90.00
#
_symmetry.space_group_name_H-M   'P 1'
#
loop_
_entity.id
_entity.type
_entity.pdbx_description
1 polymer ?
#
loop_
_entity_poly.entity_id
_entity_poly.type
_entity_poly.pdbx_seq_one_letter_code
_entity_poly.pdbx_strand_id
1 'polypeptide(L)'
;MRIIERSGKLAVRLVDLRNQALLAFRGIEFYDISLELRVKAKFLPYRPRKKIKVATVAGYEEELECPGLAQFSVGGKAVQLEPVLETPGNTKFFFMFKDSTNGNETYGGGRYLYSDLPSEGHVTLNFNQAHNPYCAYNGFSTCQIPPLQNWLRIPIRAGEMKYRESK
;
A
#
# COMPACT_ATOMS: atom_id res chain seq x y z
N MET A 1 6.95 -18.99 -16.21
CA MET A 1 7.74 -17.80 -16.61
C MET A 1 6.85 -16.89 -17.45
N ARG A 2 6.92 -15.56 -17.25
CA ARG A 2 6.20 -14.57 -18.07
C ARG A 2 7.12 -13.39 -18.37
N ILE A 3 7.05 -12.84 -19.58
CA ILE A 3 7.71 -11.58 -19.93
C ILE A 3 6.79 -10.44 -19.50
N ILE A 4 7.38 -9.41 -18.90
CA ILE A 4 6.69 -8.18 -18.51
C ILE A 4 7.44 -6.99 -19.11
N GLU A 5 6.71 -5.92 -19.41
CA GLU A 5 7.28 -4.64 -19.79
C GLU A 5 6.92 -3.60 -18.74
N ARG A 6 7.90 -2.79 -18.31
CA ARG A 6 7.75 -1.70 -17.35
C ARG A 6 8.51 -0.49 -17.83
N SER A 7 7.80 0.58 -18.15
CA SER A 7 8.40 1.84 -18.63
C SER A 7 9.41 1.63 -19.78
N GLY A 8 9.04 0.80 -20.77
CA GLY A 8 9.88 0.48 -21.93
C GLY A 8 11.01 -0.53 -21.66
N LYS A 9 11.13 -1.07 -20.45
CA LYS A 9 12.11 -2.10 -20.11
C LYS A 9 11.45 -3.48 -20.03
N LEU A 10 11.99 -4.44 -20.76
CA LEU A 10 11.57 -5.84 -20.67
C LEU A 10 12.23 -6.51 -19.45
N ALA A 11 11.44 -7.32 -18.75
CA ALA A 11 11.92 -8.17 -17.67
C ALA A 11 11.22 -9.54 -17.70
N VAL A 12 11.84 -10.52 -17.04
CA VAL A 12 11.27 -11.86 -16.89
C VAL A 12 10.78 -12.04 -15.46
N ARG A 13 9.51 -12.40 -15.30
CA ARG A 13 8.95 -12.85 -14.03
C ARG A 13 8.93 -14.37 -13.99
N LEU A 14 9.73 -14.93 -13.10
CA LEU A 14 9.77 -16.35 -12.78
C LEU A 14 8.98 -16.62 -11.50
N VAL A 15 8.28 -17.75 -11.46
CA VAL A 15 7.67 -18.29 -10.24
C VAL A 15 8.39 -19.60 -9.95
N ASP A 16 9.05 -19.68 -8.81
CA ASP A 16 9.72 -20.87 -8.33
C ASP A 16 9.00 -21.43 -7.11
N LEU A 17 8.24 -22.51 -7.32
CA LEU A 17 7.46 -23.18 -6.26
C LEU A 17 8.34 -24.06 -5.35
N ARG A 18 9.62 -24.23 -5.68
CA ARG A 18 10.59 -25.02 -4.89
C ARG A 18 11.53 -24.12 -4.08
N ASN A 19 11.30 -22.81 -4.11
CA ASN A 19 12.11 -21.85 -3.37
C ASN A 19 12.02 -22.13 -1.87
N GLN A 20 13.17 -22.23 -1.19
CA GLN A 20 13.22 -22.53 0.24
C GLN A 20 12.48 -21.50 1.10
N ALA A 21 12.48 -20.21 0.72
CA ALA A 21 11.73 -19.18 1.43
C ALA A 21 10.22 -19.42 1.36
N LEU A 22 9.71 -19.94 0.24
CA LEU A 22 8.30 -20.32 0.11
C LEU A 22 7.97 -21.55 0.96
N LEU A 23 8.83 -22.58 0.94
CA LEU A 23 8.64 -23.80 1.73
C LEU A 23 8.77 -23.56 3.25
N ALA A 24 9.59 -22.57 3.64
CA ALA A 24 9.79 -22.15 5.02
C ALA A 24 8.76 -21.12 5.50
N PHE A 25 7.86 -20.64 4.64
CA PHE A 25 6.82 -19.68 5.01
C PHE A 25 5.87 -20.29 6.06
N ARG A 26 5.61 -19.54 7.14
CA ARG A 26 4.74 -19.97 8.24
C ARG A 26 3.51 -19.08 8.45
N GLY A 27 3.31 -18.12 7.56
CA GLY A 27 2.27 -17.12 7.69
C GLY A 27 2.82 -15.75 8.07
N ILE A 28 1.89 -14.82 8.28
CA ILE A 28 2.15 -13.43 8.61
C ILE A 28 1.41 -13.14 9.92
N GLU A 29 2.06 -12.46 10.85
CA GLU A 29 1.41 -11.97 12.06
C GLU A 29 0.57 -10.73 11.73
N PHE A 30 -0.55 -10.59 12.42
CA PHE A 30 -1.47 -9.46 12.29
C PHE A 30 -1.64 -8.80 13.65
N TYR A 31 -1.85 -7.50 13.65
CA TYR A 31 -2.44 -6.84 14.82
C TYR A 31 -3.86 -7.38 15.07
N ASP A 32 -4.30 -7.30 16.32
CA ASP A 32 -5.72 -7.50 16.66
C ASP A 32 -6.61 -6.53 15.87
N ILE A 33 -7.83 -6.98 15.57
CA ILE A 33 -8.80 -6.17 14.82
C ILE A 33 -9.17 -4.94 15.63
N SER A 34 -8.98 -3.76 15.03
CA SER A 34 -9.36 -2.48 15.60
C SER A 34 -10.51 -1.87 14.79
N LEU A 35 -11.67 -1.72 15.43
CA LEU A 35 -12.82 -1.04 14.82
C LEU A 35 -12.58 0.46 14.64
N GLU A 36 -11.79 1.07 15.52
CA GLU A 36 -11.40 2.49 15.43
C GLU A 36 -10.52 2.77 14.20
N LEU A 37 -9.79 1.76 13.72
CA LEU A 37 -8.96 1.82 12.52
C LEU A 37 -9.69 1.34 11.25
N ARG A 38 -11.02 1.16 11.33
CA ARG A 38 -11.91 1.15 10.16
C ARG A 38 -12.59 2.51 10.04
N VAL A 39 -11.90 3.45 9.39
CA VAL A 39 -12.30 4.86 9.38
C VAL A 39 -13.18 5.19 8.17
N LYS A 40 -14.20 6.02 8.40
CA LYS A 40 -14.95 6.68 7.33
C LYS A 40 -14.27 8.02 7.03
N ALA A 41 -13.54 8.10 5.93
CA ALA A 41 -12.81 9.29 5.52
C ALA A 41 -13.66 10.16 4.57
N LYS A 42 -13.62 11.48 4.74
CA LYS A 42 -14.19 12.44 3.79
C LYS A 42 -13.30 12.45 2.55
N PHE A 43 -13.88 12.22 1.37
CA PHE A 43 -13.16 12.24 0.12
C PHE A 43 -13.31 13.60 -0.59
N LEU A 44 -12.18 14.24 -0.88
CA LEU A 44 -12.09 15.50 -1.59
C LEU A 44 -11.56 15.22 -3.01
N PRO A 45 -12.41 15.19 -4.04
CA PRO A 45 -11.97 14.90 -5.40
C PRO A 45 -11.13 16.04 -5.98
N TYR A 46 -10.09 15.70 -6.75
CA TYR A 46 -9.36 16.66 -7.57
C TYR A 46 -10.02 16.81 -8.94
N ARG A 47 -10.22 18.06 -9.38
CA ARG A 47 -10.79 18.41 -10.69
C ARG A 47 -9.90 19.46 -11.37
N PRO A 48 -9.13 19.10 -12.41
CA PRO A 48 -8.95 17.76 -12.96
C PRO A 48 -8.23 16.81 -11.98
N ARG A 49 -8.29 15.50 -12.24
CA ARG A 49 -7.50 14.51 -11.48
C ARG A 49 -6.01 14.84 -11.63
N LYS A 50 -5.24 14.65 -10.55
CA LYS A 50 -3.80 14.83 -10.59
C LYS A 50 -3.16 13.60 -11.23
N LYS A 51 -1.99 13.79 -11.83
CA LYS A 51 -1.07 12.69 -12.13
C LYS A 51 0.12 12.81 -11.20
N ILE A 52 0.51 11.71 -10.58
CA ILE A 52 1.67 11.67 -9.69
C ILE A 52 2.67 10.63 -10.18
N LYS A 53 3.95 10.93 -9.98
CA LYS A 53 5.02 9.96 -10.22
C LYS A 53 5.25 9.17 -8.95
N VAL A 54 5.16 7.85 -9.06
CA VAL A 54 5.37 6.92 -7.96
C VAL A 54 6.64 6.12 -8.24
N ALA A 55 7.66 6.32 -7.40
CA ALA A 55 8.92 5.60 -7.50
C ALA A 55 8.74 4.12 -7.12
N THR A 56 9.55 3.25 -7.70
CA THR A 56 9.62 1.82 -7.35
C THR A 56 10.99 1.48 -6.76
N VAL A 57 11.05 0.40 -5.98
CA VAL A 57 12.33 -0.11 -5.44
C VAL A 57 13.29 -0.57 -6.55
N ALA A 58 12.80 -0.78 -7.77
CA ALA A 58 13.60 -1.12 -8.94
C ALA A 58 14.21 0.11 -9.65
N GLY A 59 14.02 1.31 -9.10
CA GLY A 59 14.67 2.54 -9.55
C GLY A 59 14.02 3.22 -10.77
N TYR A 60 12.81 2.80 -11.16
CA TYR A 60 11.99 3.51 -12.15
C TYR A 60 10.73 4.09 -11.51
N GLU A 61 10.13 5.07 -12.18
CA GLU A 61 8.89 5.71 -11.76
C GLU A 61 7.72 5.30 -12.67
N GLU A 62 6.53 5.22 -12.08
CA GLU A 62 5.25 5.02 -12.78
C GLU A 62 4.40 6.28 -12.63
N GLU A 63 3.78 6.75 -13.72
CA GLU A 63 2.81 7.85 -13.66
C GLU A 63 1.41 7.27 -13.40
N LEU A 64 0.81 7.64 -12.26
CA LEU A 64 -0.49 7.15 -11.83
C LEU A 64 -1.48 8.30 -11.62
N GLU A 65 -2.77 8.04 -11.88
CA GLU A 65 -3.82 9.01 -11.59
C GLU A 65 -4.13 9.05 -10.10
N CYS A 66 -4.11 10.25 -9.52
CA CYS A 66 -4.53 10.55 -8.16
C CYS A 66 -5.88 11.30 -8.20
N PRO A 67 -7.00 10.62 -7.89
CA PRO A 67 -8.33 11.17 -8.08
C PRO A 67 -8.77 12.17 -7.00
N GLY A 68 -8.06 12.24 -5.87
CA GLY A 68 -8.44 13.10 -4.75
C GLY A 68 -7.65 12.82 -3.48
N LEU A 69 -8.23 13.23 -2.36
CA LEU A 69 -7.64 13.14 -1.02
C LEU A 69 -8.68 12.58 -0.05
N ALA A 70 -8.30 11.59 0.75
CA ALA A 70 -9.10 11.09 1.86
C ALA A 70 -8.65 11.75 3.17
N GLN A 71 -9.52 12.54 3.80
CA GLN A 71 -9.28 13.19 5.09
C GLN A 71 -10.04 12.48 6.21
N PHE A 72 -9.36 12.22 7.32
CA PHE A 72 -9.93 11.51 8.47
C PHE A 72 -9.17 11.86 9.75
N SER A 73 -9.60 11.27 10.88
CA SER A 73 -8.94 11.42 12.17
C SER A 73 -8.66 10.05 12.78
N VAL A 74 -7.50 9.91 13.42
CA VAL A 74 -7.12 8.72 14.20
C VAL A 74 -6.58 9.20 15.53
N GLY A 75 -7.17 8.73 16.63
CA GLY A 75 -6.78 9.18 17.98
C GLY A 75 -6.86 10.70 18.15
N GLY A 76 -7.87 11.34 17.56
CA GLY A 76 -8.08 12.79 17.60
C GLY A 76 -7.14 13.62 16.69
N LYS A 77 -6.19 12.99 15.98
CA LYS A 77 -5.28 13.67 15.07
C LYS A 77 -5.80 13.64 13.63
N ALA A 78 -5.95 14.82 13.04
CA ALA A 78 -6.29 14.94 11.62
C ALA A 78 -5.15 14.39 10.76
N VAL A 79 -5.51 13.52 9.82
CA VAL A 79 -4.60 12.87 8.89
C VAL A 79 -5.24 12.78 7.51
N GLN A 80 -4.41 12.53 6.50
CA GLN A 80 -4.86 12.45 5.13
C GLN A 80 -4.04 11.45 4.33
N LEU A 81 -4.65 10.84 3.32
CA LEU A 81 -4.00 9.97 2.35
C LEU A 81 -4.54 10.24 0.94
N GLU A 82 -3.66 10.24 -0.05
CA GLU A 82 -4.01 10.30 -1.47
C GLU A 82 -3.98 8.88 -2.06
N PRO A 83 -5.09 8.38 -2.62
CA PRO A 83 -5.07 7.14 -3.38
C PRO A 83 -4.55 7.36 -4.80
N VAL A 84 -4.22 6.26 -5.45
CA VAL A 84 -4.07 6.19 -6.90
C VAL A 84 -5.02 5.17 -7.52
N LEU A 85 -5.20 5.28 -8.83
CA LEU A 85 -5.77 4.21 -9.67
C LEU A 85 -4.62 3.51 -10.38
N GLU A 86 -4.45 2.20 -10.15
CA GLU A 86 -3.34 1.44 -10.75
C GLU A 86 -3.48 1.28 -12.26
N THR A 87 -4.72 1.30 -12.77
CA THR A 87 -5.04 1.17 -14.19
C THR A 87 -6.27 2.01 -14.54
N PRO A 88 -6.43 2.43 -15.81
CA PRO A 88 -7.67 3.02 -16.28
C PRO A 88 -8.87 2.09 -16.05
N GLY A 89 -9.98 2.63 -15.54
CA GLY A 89 -11.20 1.86 -15.28
C GLY A 89 -11.19 1.03 -13.98
N ASN A 90 -10.13 1.14 -13.17
CA ASN A 90 -10.06 0.43 -11.89
C ASN A 90 -11.19 0.88 -10.94
N THR A 91 -11.82 -0.10 -10.28
CA THR A 91 -12.97 0.09 -9.40
C THR A 91 -12.58 0.19 -7.92
N LYS A 92 -11.27 0.21 -7.65
CA LYS A 92 -10.72 0.35 -6.31
C LYS A 92 -9.68 1.45 -6.25
N PHE A 93 -9.66 2.13 -5.13
CA PHE A 93 -8.55 3.01 -4.77
C PHE A 93 -7.44 2.19 -4.14
N PHE A 94 -6.22 2.54 -4.54
CA PHE A 94 -5.01 1.97 -4.00
C PHE A 94 -4.25 3.01 -3.19
N PHE A 95 -4.06 2.73 -1.91
CA PHE A 95 -3.32 3.57 -0.98
C PHE A 95 -1.99 2.91 -0.64
N MET A 96 -0.91 3.61 -0.94
CA MET A 96 0.43 3.29 -0.46
C MET A 96 0.75 4.26 0.66
N PHE A 97 1.05 3.77 1.86
CA PHE A 97 1.29 4.64 3.00
C PHE A 97 2.45 4.16 3.87
N LYS A 98 3.02 5.12 4.59
CA LYS A 98 3.87 4.86 5.75
C LYS A 98 3.22 5.44 6.99
N ASP A 99 3.55 4.88 8.13
CA ASP A 99 3.17 5.35 9.44
C ASP A 99 4.31 5.12 10.44
N SER A 100 4.20 5.62 11.67
CA SER A 100 5.29 5.55 12.64
C SER A 100 5.62 4.13 13.14
N THR A 101 4.83 3.10 12.79
CA THR A 101 5.13 1.70 13.10
C THR A 101 6.13 1.06 12.13
N ASN A 102 6.34 1.63 10.94
CA ASN A 102 7.18 1.04 9.91
C ASN A 102 8.65 0.93 10.37
N GLY A 103 9.27 -0.22 10.10
CA GLY A 103 10.66 -0.52 10.43
C GLY A 103 10.79 -1.28 11.75
N ASN A 104 9.95 -0.94 12.72
CA ASN A 104 9.94 -1.52 14.06
C ASN A 104 8.89 -2.63 14.18
N GLU A 105 7.61 -2.29 14.02
CA GLU A 105 6.49 -3.22 14.21
C GLU A 105 5.96 -3.75 12.85
N THR A 106 5.98 -2.92 11.80
CA THR A 106 5.51 -3.24 10.44
C THR A 106 6.64 -3.14 9.41
N TYR A 107 6.40 -3.61 8.17
CA TYR A 107 7.42 -3.57 7.11
C TYR A 107 7.98 -2.16 6.86
N GLY A 108 9.30 -2.04 6.75
CA GLY A 108 9.98 -0.72 6.68
C GLY A 108 9.68 0.10 5.42
N GLY A 109 9.35 -0.56 4.32
CA GLY A 109 9.03 0.08 3.04
C GLY A 109 7.64 0.73 2.99
N GLY A 110 6.78 0.48 3.99
CA GLY A 110 5.39 0.91 4.01
C GLY A 110 4.42 -0.23 3.73
N ARG A 111 3.13 0.10 3.72
CA ARG A 111 2.03 -0.87 3.55
C ARG A 111 1.03 -0.38 2.53
N TYR A 112 0.25 -1.33 2.03
CA TYR A 112 -0.74 -1.16 0.99
C TYR A 112 -2.13 -1.35 1.56
N LEU A 113 -3.07 -0.53 1.12
CA LEU A 113 -4.48 -0.64 1.47
C LEU A 113 -5.32 -0.40 0.21
N TYR A 114 -6.33 -1.24 0.02
CA TYR A 114 -7.34 -1.04 -1.00
C TYR A 114 -8.65 -0.61 -0.36
N SER A 115 -9.39 0.26 -1.05
CA SER A 115 -10.77 0.56 -0.72
C SER A 115 -11.62 0.57 -1.99
N ASP A 116 -12.94 0.45 -1.80
CA ASP A 116 -13.87 0.77 -2.87
C ASP A 116 -13.85 2.27 -3.19
N LEU A 117 -14.45 2.65 -4.32
CA LEU A 117 -14.62 4.05 -4.69
C LEU A 117 -15.49 4.80 -3.68
N PRO A 118 -15.39 6.14 -3.61
CA PRO A 118 -16.18 6.93 -2.68
C PRO A 118 -17.67 6.78 -2.95
N SER A 119 -18.43 6.60 -1.88
CA SER A 119 -19.89 6.66 -1.88
C SER A 119 -20.33 7.82 -0.98
N GLU A 120 -21.26 8.64 -1.47
CA GLU A 120 -21.79 9.79 -0.72
C GLU A 120 -20.68 10.72 -0.18
N GLY A 121 -19.64 10.95 -0.98
CA GLY A 121 -18.51 11.82 -0.62
C GLY A 121 -17.55 11.23 0.42
N HIS A 122 -17.65 9.95 0.74
CA HIS A 122 -16.80 9.27 1.73
C HIS A 122 -16.18 8.01 1.17
N VAL A 123 -15.01 7.66 1.70
CA VAL A 123 -14.32 6.39 1.44
C VAL A 123 -14.07 5.68 2.75
N THR A 124 -14.28 4.35 2.79
CA THR A 124 -13.98 3.55 3.98
C THR A 124 -12.54 3.05 3.88
N LEU A 125 -11.69 3.46 4.81
CA LEU A 125 -10.32 2.95 4.93
C LEU A 125 -10.27 1.94 6.06
N ASN A 126 -10.21 0.66 5.71
CA ASN A 126 -10.13 -0.43 6.68
C ASN A 126 -8.67 -0.85 6.88
N PHE A 127 -7.96 -0.21 7.81
CA PHE A 127 -6.53 -0.50 8.03
C PHE A 127 -6.28 -1.93 8.55
N ASN A 128 -7.30 -2.64 9.03
CA ASN A 128 -7.19 -4.07 9.33
C ASN A 128 -6.88 -4.93 8.09
N GLN A 129 -7.10 -4.39 6.89
CA GLN A 129 -6.77 -5.02 5.61
C GLN A 129 -5.49 -4.44 4.98
N ALA A 130 -4.75 -3.60 5.73
CA ALA A 130 -3.44 -3.15 5.28
C ALA A 130 -2.48 -4.34 5.25
N HIS A 131 -1.80 -4.52 4.12
CA HIS A 131 -0.89 -5.64 3.89
C HIS A 131 0.49 -5.15 3.46
N ASN A 132 1.49 -5.99 3.66
CA ASN A 132 2.85 -5.71 3.22
C ASN A 132 2.95 -5.90 1.70
N PRO A 133 3.70 -5.04 1.00
CA PRO A 133 4.02 -5.26 -0.40
C PRO A 133 4.89 -6.51 -0.58
N TYR A 134 4.89 -7.11 -1.77
CA TYR A 134 5.66 -8.34 -2.04
C TYR A 134 7.15 -8.26 -1.70
N CYS A 135 7.73 -7.06 -1.71
CA CYS A 135 9.12 -6.77 -1.36
C CYS A 135 9.43 -7.06 0.11
N ALA A 136 8.42 -7.19 0.97
CA ALA A 136 8.59 -7.66 2.33
C ALA A 136 8.95 -9.15 2.41
N TYR A 137 8.71 -9.91 1.34
CA TYR A 137 8.90 -11.37 1.30
C TYR A 137 10.02 -11.81 0.36
N ASN A 138 10.44 -10.96 -0.58
CA ASN A 138 11.52 -11.28 -1.53
C ASN A 138 12.19 -10.03 -2.09
N GLY A 139 13.48 -10.14 -2.43
CA GLY A 139 14.27 -9.04 -3.01
C GLY A 139 14.09 -8.79 -4.51
N PHE A 140 13.22 -9.54 -5.19
CA PHE A 140 13.06 -9.47 -6.65
C PHE A 140 11.83 -8.68 -7.10
N SER A 141 10.95 -8.35 -6.16
CA SER A 141 9.72 -7.62 -6.43
C SER A 141 9.99 -6.13 -6.67
N THR A 142 9.23 -5.52 -7.58
CA THR A 142 9.40 -4.13 -8.02
C THR A 142 8.32 -3.22 -7.42
N CYS A 143 8.17 -3.26 -6.09
CA CYS A 143 7.09 -2.57 -5.40
C CYS A 143 7.21 -1.05 -5.49
N GLN A 144 6.07 -0.39 -5.52
CA GLN A 144 5.94 1.06 -5.43
C GLN A 144 6.25 1.53 -4.00
N ILE A 145 6.86 2.70 -3.92
CA ILE A 145 7.24 3.36 -2.67
C ILE A 145 6.13 4.36 -2.34
N PRO A 146 5.57 4.34 -1.10
CA PRO A 146 4.58 5.33 -0.69
C PRO A 146 5.09 6.76 -0.90
N PRO A 147 4.32 7.62 -1.59
CA PRO A 147 4.73 9.01 -1.81
C PRO A 147 4.73 9.78 -0.49
N LEU A 148 5.57 10.83 -0.39
CA LEU A 148 5.84 11.53 0.89
C LEU A 148 4.57 12.07 1.56
N GLN A 149 3.58 12.52 0.78
CA GLN A 149 2.31 13.02 1.33
C GLN A 149 1.49 11.93 2.06
N ASN A 150 1.78 10.65 1.83
CA ASN A 150 1.14 9.51 2.49
C ASN A 150 1.96 8.97 3.66
N TRP A 151 2.92 9.73 4.18
CA TRP A 151 3.70 9.36 5.36
C TRP A 151 3.06 9.95 6.61
N LEU A 152 2.27 9.12 7.29
CA LEU A 152 1.59 9.47 8.53
C LEU A 152 2.58 9.51 9.70
N ARG A 153 2.51 10.54 10.53
CA ARG A 153 3.34 10.69 11.75
C ARG A 153 2.72 10.05 12.99
N ILE A 154 1.72 9.20 12.79
CA ILE A 154 0.97 8.52 13.84
C ILE A 154 1.13 7.01 13.68
N PRO A 155 0.92 6.19 14.71
CA PRO A 155 0.95 4.75 14.57
C PRO A 155 -0.38 4.23 14.03
N ILE A 156 -0.33 3.31 13.07
CA ILE A 156 -1.49 2.56 12.58
C ILE A 156 -1.32 1.09 12.95
N ARG A 157 -1.76 0.72 14.16
CA ARG A 157 -1.67 -0.66 14.70
C ARG A 157 -2.86 -1.52 14.29
N ALA A 158 -2.97 -1.77 12.98
CA ALA A 158 -3.95 -2.66 12.37
C ALA A 158 -3.35 -3.29 11.10
N GLY A 159 -3.81 -4.49 10.72
CA GLY A 159 -3.37 -5.19 9.52
C GLY A 159 -2.09 -6.00 9.73
N GLU A 160 -1.38 -6.30 8.64
CA GLU A 160 -0.17 -7.12 8.67
C GLU A 160 0.97 -6.44 9.44
N MET A 161 1.61 -7.23 10.29
CA MET A 161 2.86 -6.89 10.97
C MET A 161 4.06 -7.21 10.09
N LYS A 162 5.26 -6.83 10.56
CA LYS A 162 6.51 -7.11 9.84
C LYS A 162 6.71 -8.61 9.68
N TYR A 163 6.84 -9.08 8.44
CA TYR A 163 7.26 -10.45 8.17
C TYR A 163 8.65 -10.69 8.77
N ARG A 164 8.77 -11.76 9.57
CA ARG A 164 10.02 -12.22 10.14
C ARG A 164 10.34 -13.56 9.49
N GLU A 165 11.45 -13.63 8.78
CA GLU A 165 11.93 -14.92 8.30
C GLU A 165 12.14 -15.84 9.50
N SER A 166 11.57 -17.05 9.41
CA SER A 166 11.87 -18.12 10.35
C SER A 166 13.39 -18.36 10.30
N LYS A 167 14.09 -18.16 11.42
CA LYS A 167 15.50 -18.55 11.54
C LYS A 167 15.68 -20.04 11.38
#